data_AF-A0A924DS55-F1
#
_entry.id   AF-A0A924DS55-F1
#
_cell.length_a   1.000
_cell.length_b   1.000
_cell.length_c   1.000
_cell.angle_alpha   90.00
_cell.angle_beta   90.00
_cell.angle_gamma   90.00
#
_symmetry.space_group_name_H-M   'P 1'
#
loop_
_entity.id
_entity.type
_entity.pdbx_description
1 polymer ?
#
loop_
_entity_poly.entity_id
_entity_poly.type
_entity_poly.pdbx_seq_one_letter_code
_entity_poly.pdbx_strand_id
1 'polypeptide(L)'
;MKVTLLAFAALVCSFEALAQTPSMSEESFCSDRQDTSFVKDLTLDSHNLMPFRNHGGIGNGGVCWWHSRFQRNALYLTIYKPELAKPSIDEARVLVKEIRDAKNIIVIPGYKNFAQFANENEALIQRELEKWQKGDGVIRFAWVKGLSGSADNEPSKMKEIMDKIYEDVEINKNISYNKLQIPGIEAHAWLVVHMEKVDGGYNLEILDSNFSNKTEMYRYREGDTNFNYHDYFRFSPFLDNTTEMKRINKVISQKCNPDKLAKEAKKEEADKIVKEENLRG
;
A
#
# COMPACT_ATOMS: atom_id res chain seq x y z
N MET A 1 54.87 -42.05 -5.39
CA MET A 1 53.61 -41.43 -5.86
C MET A 1 53.18 -40.39 -4.84
N LYS A 2 53.22 -39.09 -5.18
CA LYS A 2 52.72 -38.01 -4.32
C LYS A 2 51.34 -37.62 -4.84
N VAL A 3 50.30 -37.89 -4.05
CA VAL A 3 48.92 -37.48 -4.34
C VAL A 3 48.77 -36.05 -3.81
N THR A 4 48.74 -35.09 -4.72
CA THR A 4 48.47 -33.68 -4.40
C THR A 4 46.97 -33.52 -4.21
N LEU A 5 46.53 -33.37 -2.95
CA LEU A 5 45.14 -33.04 -2.63
C LEU A 5 44.91 -31.56 -2.99
N LEU A 6 44.16 -31.30 -4.06
CA LEU A 6 43.62 -29.98 -4.36
C LEU A 6 42.40 -29.74 -3.45
N ALA A 7 42.55 -28.89 -2.44
CA ALA A 7 41.44 -28.39 -1.64
C ALA A 7 40.64 -27.36 -2.46
N PHE A 8 39.49 -27.77 -2.98
CA PHE A 8 38.51 -26.87 -3.59
C PHE A 8 37.77 -26.14 -2.46
N ALA A 9 38.20 -24.92 -2.14
CA ALA A 9 37.46 -24.02 -1.27
C ALA A 9 36.25 -23.49 -2.04
N ALA A 10 35.09 -24.14 -1.87
CA ALA A 10 33.82 -23.62 -2.36
C ALA A 10 33.45 -22.38 -1.54
N LEU A 11 33.73 -21.20 -2.11
CA LEU A 11 33.26 -19.93 -1.59
C LEU A 11 31.74 -19.89 -1.80
N VAL A 12 30.98 -20.34 -0.80
CA VAL A 12 29.53 -20.16 -0.76
C VAL A 12 29.29 -18.67 -0.51
N CYS A 13 29.16 -17.90 -1.59
CA CYS A 13 28.58 -16.57 -1.51
C CYS A 13 27.12 -16.74 -1.11
N SER A 14 26.85 -16.70 0.20
CA SER A 14 25.50 -16.52 0.72
C SER A 14 25.01 -15.19 0.18
N PHE A 15 24.13 -15.23 -0.82
CA PHE A 15 23.31 -14.08 -1.19
C PHE A 15 22.34 -13.87 -0.02
N GLU A 16 22.79 -13.19 1.03
CA GLU A 16 21.87 -12.59 1.98
C GLU A 16 21.05 -11.59 1.16
N ALA A 17 19.80 -11.94 0.88
CA ALA A 17 18.84 -11.00 0.34
C ALA A 17 18.78 -9.84 1.35
N LEU A 18 19.45 -8.73 1.02
CA LEU A 18 19.48 -7.56 1.88
C LEU A 18 18.05 -7.06 1.98
N ALA A 19 17.47 -7.19 3.18
CA ALA A 19 16.15 -6.65 3.47
C ALA A 19 16.17 -5.15 3.14
N GLN A 20 15.21 -4.72 2.32
CA GLN A 20 15.15 -3.32 1.90
C GLN A 20 14.88 -2.45 3.13
N THR A 21 15.83 -1.57 3.47
CA THR A 21 15.67 -0.64 4.57
C THR A 21 14.85 0.57 4.10
N PRO A 22 13.97 1.12 4.95
CA PRO A 22 13.20 2.30 4.59
C PRO A 22 14.14 3.51 4.46
N SER A 23 13.67 4.55 3.76
CA SER A 23 14.46 5.76 3.51
C SER A 23 14.87 6.44 4.81
N MET A 24 16.16 6.77 4.95
CA MET A 24 16.72 7.37 6.18
C MET A 24 17.05 8.87 6.03
N SER A 25 17.01 9.39 4.81
CA SER A 25 17.27 10.80 4.50
C SER A 25 16.38 11.28 3.36
N GLU A 26 16.29 12.59 3.16
CA GLU A 26 15.57 13.14 2.01
C GLU A 26 16.25 12.80 0.68
N GLU A 27 17.58 12.73 0.67
CA GLU A 27 18.37 12.36 -0.51
C GLU A 27 18.10 10.90 -0.89
N SER A 28 18.23 9.99 0.08
CA SER A 28 17.92 8.58 -0.14
C SER A 28 16.45 8.39 -0.51
N PHE A 29 15.52 9.13 0.11
CA PHE A 29 14.08 9.04 -0.22
C PHE A 29 13.82 9.24 -1.72
N CYS A 30 14.43 10.24 -2.34
CA CYS A 30 14.21 10.46 -3.77
C CYS A 30 14.95 9.45 -4.65
N SER A 31 16.14 9.00 -4.25
CA SER A 31 16.84 7.92 -4.94
C SER A 31 16.02 6.61 -4.90
N ASP A 32 15.52 6.25 -3.73
CA ASP A 32 14.69 5.07 -3.47
C ASP A 32 13.42 5.09 -4.35
N ARG A 33 12.83 6.26 -4.58
CA ARG A 33 11.62 6.43 -5.41
C ARG A 33 11.89 6.49 -6.91
N GLN A 34 13.16 6.46 -7.35
CA GLN A 34 13.48 6.21 -8.76
C GLN A 34 13.35 4.73 -9.11
N ASP A 35 13.51 3.85 -8.12
CA ASP A 35 13.24 2.44 -8.28
C ASP A 35 11.75 2.14 -8.05
N THR A 36 11.09 1.66 -9.10
CA THR A 36 9.67 1.32 -9.05
C THR A 36 9.36 0.09 -8.19
N SER A 37 10.34 -0.77 -7.86
CA SER A 37 10.12 -1.90 -6.97
C SER A 37 10.34 -1.55 -5.50
N PHE A 38 11.08 -0.49 -5.17
CA PHE A 38 11.49 -0.20 -3.79
C PHE A 38 10.34 -0.29 -2.77
N VAL A 39 9.19 0.35 -3.05
CA VAL A 39 8.07 0.36 -2.10
C VAL A 39 7.43 -1.02 -1.97
N LYS A 40 7.43 -1.83 -3.04
CA LYS A 40 7.02 -3.25 -2.99
C LYS A 40 8.00 -4.06 -2.16
N ASP A 41 9.30 -3.84 -2.36
CA ASP A 41 10.35 -4.59 -1.66
C ASP A 41 10.34 -4.30 -0.15
N LEU A 42 9.96 -3.08 0.27
CA LEU A 42 9.70 -2.79 1.68
C LEU A 42 8.66 -3.74 2.29
N THR A 43 7.67 -4.20 1.51
CA THR A 43 6.59 -5.05 2.04
C THR A 43 7.00 -6.48 2.34
N LEU A 44 8.18 -6.89 1.87
CA LEU A 44 8.74 -8.21 2.15
C LEU A 44 9.36 -8.31 3.55
N ASP A 45 9.68 -7.17 4.17
CA ASP A 45 10.20 -7.11 5.53
C ASP A 45 9.14 -6.64 6.52
N SER A 46 8.83 -7.51 7.49
CA SER A 46 7.83 -7.22 8.54
C SER A 46 8.18 -6.01 9.41
N HIS A 47 9.45 -5.57 9.45
CA HIS A 47 9.85 -4.33 10.11
C HIS A 47 9.28 -3.06 9.45
N ASN A 48 8.88 -3.14 8.18
CA ASN A 48 8.26 -2.02 7.46
C ASN A 48 6.73 -2.09 7.46
N LEU A 49 6.15 -3.07 8.15
CA LEU A 49 4.72 -3.35 8.16
C LEU A 49 4.09 -3.02 9.53
N MET A 50 2.76 -2.90 9.58
CA MET A 50 2.06 -2.65 10.85
C MET A 50 2.15 -3.91 11.73
N PRO A 51 2.64 -3.80 12.97
CA PRO A 51 2.95 -4.97 13.81
C PRO A 51 1.75 -5.46 14.63
N PHE A 52 0.70 -4.65 14.74
CA PHE A 52 -0.53 -5.00 15.47
C PHE A 52 -1.67 -5.28 14.50
N ARG A 53 -2.60 -6.13 14.95
CA ARG A 53 -3.81 -6.42 14.19
C ARG A 53 -4.79 -5.28 14.34
N ASN A 54 -5.60 -5.06 13.31
CA ASN A 54 -6.75 -4.18 13.45
C ASN A 54 -7.70 -4.72 14.55
N HIS A 55 -8.25 -3.81 15.34
CA HIS A 55 -9.30 -4.13 16.32
C HIS A 55 -10.20 -2.90 16.53
N GLY A 56 -11.35 -3.06 17.19
CA GLY A 56 -12.24 -1.93 17.50
C GLY A 56 -13.06 -1.42 16.32
N GLY A 57 -13.43 -0.13 16.35
CA GLY A 57 -14.35 0.49 15.38
C GLY A 57 -15.83 0.44 15.78
N ILE A 58 -16.71 0.84 14.86
CA ILE A 58 -18.17 0.74 15.06
C ILE A 58 -18.52 -0.76 15.09
N GLY A 59 -19.12 -1.24 16.18
CA GLY A 59 -19.52 -2.66 16.30
C GLY A 59 -18.35 -3.66 16.43
N ASN A 60 -17.16 -3.23 16.87
CA ASN A 60 -15.92 -4.03 16.85
C ASN A 60 -15.48 -4.47 15.44
N GLY A 61 -15.94 -3.78 14.40
CA GLY A 61 -15.54 -3.99 13.03
C GLY A 61 -15.23 -2.67 12.31
N GLY A 62 -14.70 -2.81 11.10
CA GLY A 62 -14.69 -1.71 10.15
C GLY A 62 -13.33 -1.00 9.97
N VAL A 63 -12.45 -0.97 10.96
CA VAL A 63 -11.17 -0.21 10.86
C VAL A 63 -10.22 -0.74 9.79
N CYS A 64 -10.39 -1.98 9.32
CA CYS A 64 -9.60 -2.67 8.28
C CYS A 64 -9.25 -1.81 7.07
N TRP A 65 -10.23 -1.07 6.54
CA TRP A 65 -10.05 -0.18 5.39
C TRP A 65 -9.05 0.94 5.67
N TRP A 66 -9.22 1.60 6.81
CA TRP A 66 -8.36 2.70 7.22
C TRP A 66 -6.98 2.22 7.66
N HIS A 67 -6.91 1.03 8.25
CA HIS A 67 -5.66 0.36 8.61
C HIS A 67 -4.77 0.12 7.37
N SER A 68 -5.33 -0.50 6.33
CA SER A 68 -4.61 -0.71 5.05
C SER A 68 -4.18 0.60 4.41
N ARG A 69 -5.04 1.62 4.41
CA ARG A 69 -4.69 2.94 3.86
C ARG A 69 -3.55 3.60 4.64
N PHE A 70 -3.59 3.54 5.97
CA PHE A 70 -2.56 4.11 6.83
C PHE A 70 -1.20 3.44 6.59
N GLN A 71 -1.16 2.10 6.54
CA GLN A 71 0.06 1.36 6.22
C GLN A 71 0.60 1.71 4.83
N ARG A 72 -0.26 1.76 3.81
CA ARG A 72 0.14 2.20 2.47
C ARG A 72 0.74 3.60 2.49
N ASN A 73 0.09 4.55 3.17
CA ASN A 73 0.61 5.91 3.26
C ASN A 73 1.99 5.95 3.92
N ALA A 74 2.19 5.17 4.99
CA ALA A 74 3.48 5.07 5.68
C ALA A 74 4.56 4.54 4.73
N LEU A 75 4.32 3.40 4.07
CA LEU A 75 5.25 2.79 3.11
C LEU A 75 5.72 3.77 2.02
N TYR A 76 4.83 4.64 1.55
CA TYR A 76 5.16 5.59 0.48
C TYR A 76 5.84 6.88 0.96
N LEU A 77 5.47 7.40 2.13
CA LEU A 77 5.72 8.82 2.46
C LEU A 77 6.63 9.06 3.66
N THR A 78 7.15 8.04 4.34
CA THR A 78 7.95 8.22 5.55
C THR A 78 9.46 8.16 5.31
N ILE A 79 10.19 8.94 6.11
CA ILE A 79 11.64 8.92 6.25
C ILE A 79 11.94 8.69 7.73
N TYR A 80 12.80 7.74 8.07
CA TYR A 80 13.14 7.40 9.44
C TYR A 80 14.48 7.98 9.86
N LYS A 81 14.54 8.61 11.04
CA LYS A 81 15.76 9.24 11.56
C LYS A 81 16.10 8.73 12.96
N PRO A 82 16.65 7.51 13.10
CA PRO A 82 16.85 6.87 14.40
C PRO A 82 17.84 7.61 15.31
N GLU A 83 18.69 8.47 14.76
CA GLU A 83 19.66 9.31 15.48
C GLU A 83 19.02 10.52 16.19
N LEU A 84 17.81 10.91 15.81
CA LEU A 84 17.08 11.99 16.45
C LEU A 84 16.36 11.52 17.72
N ALA A 85 16.05 12.45 18.62
CA ALA A 85 15.23 12.15 19.79
C ALA A 85 13.83 11.69 19.36
N LYS A 86 13.28 10.69 20.05
CA LYS A 86 11.89 10.26 19.85
C LYS A 86 10.94 11.44 20.09
N PRO A 87 9.84 11.53 19.32
CA PRO A 87 8.85 12.57 19.51
C PRO A 87 8.17 12.41 20.88
N SER A 88 7.77 13.53 21.47
CA SER A 88 6.78 13.54 22.54
C SER A 88 5.45 12.95 22.08
N ILE A 89 4.55 12.64 23.02
CA ILE A 89 3.22 12.10 22.72
C ILE A 89 2.42 13.03 21.79
N ASP A 90 2.54 14.34 21.96
CA ASP A 90 1.82 15.32 21.15
C ASP A 90 2.40 15.42 19.73
N GLU A 91 3.72 15.37 19.59
CA GLU A 91 4.40 15.29 18.29
C GLU A 91 4.08 13.98 17.56
N ALA A 92 4.07 12.84 18.27
CA ALA A 92 3.68 11.55 17.71
C ALA A 92 2.25 11.57 17.19
N ARG A 93 1.32 12.23 17.91
CA ARG A 93 -0.07 12.42 17.45
C ARG A 93 -0.14 13.24 16.16
N VAL A 94 0.71 14.24 16.00
CA VAL A 94 0.83 15.01 14.75
C VAL A 94 1.32 14.11 13.62
N LEU A 95 2.40 13.35 13.83
CA LEU A 95 2.96 12.42 12.84
C LEU A 95 1.92 11.38 12.38
N VAL A 96 1.17 10.77 13.31
CA VAL A 96 0.09 9.83 12.99
C VAL A 96 -0.96 10.48 12.09
N LYS A 97 -1.37 11.71 12.40
CA LYS A 97 -2.34 12.44 11.58
C LYS A 97 -1.77 12.79 10.19
N GLU A 98 -0.49 13.12 10.09
CA GLU A 98 0.15 13.40 8.80
C GLU A 98 0.24 12.15 7.92
N ILE A 99 0.57 10.99 8.49
CA ILE A 99 0.55 9.70 7.79
C ILE A 99 -0.86 9.40 7.27
N ARG A 100 -1.87 9.59 8.11
CA ARG A 100 -3.29 9.46 7.72
C ARG A 100 -3.63 10.36 6.54
N ASP A 101 -3.22 11.62 6.59
CA ASP A 101 -3.59 12.61 5.59
C ASP A 101 -2.89 12.40 4.24
N ALA A 102 -1.67 11.84 4.23
CA ALA A 102 -0.87 11.55 3.05
C ALA A 102 -0.77 12.75 2.08
N LYS A 103 -0.41 13.90 2.65
CA LYS A 103 -0.26 15.17 1.93
C LYS A 103 1.18 15.66 1.84
N ASN A 104 2.08 15.11 2.65
CA ASN A 104 3.48 15.52 2.75
C ASN A 104 4.37 14.29 2.91
N ILE A 105 5.67 14.46 2.64
CA ILE A 105 6.71 13.52 3.10
C ILE A 105 6.92 13.77 4.60
N ILE A 106 7.02 12.69 5.38
CA ILE A 106 6.94 12.73 6.84
C ILE A 106 8.25 12.18 7.42
N VAL A 107 8.94 12.99 8.21
CA VAL A 107 10.15 12.56 8.92
C VAL A 107 9.75 12.04 10.30
N ILE A 108 10.11 10.80 10.60
CA ILE A 108 9.81 10.11 11.86
C ILE A 108 11.11 10.00 12.67
N PRO A 109 11.30 10.83 13.70
CA PRO A 109 12.55 10.86 14.48
C PRO A 109 12.58 9.76 15.56
N GLY A 110 13.76 9.22 15.84
CA GLY A 110 14.01 8.25 16.92
C GLY A 110 13.52 6.82 16.66
N TYR A 111 13.11 6.50 15.44
CA TYR A 111 12.68 5.16 15.03
C TYR A 111 13.47 4.69 13.81
N LYS A 112 13.71 3.38 13.69
CA LYS A 112 14.43 2.80 12.54
C LYS A 112 13.52 2.44 11.38
N ASN A 113 12.24 2.19 11.64
CA ASN A 113 11.28 1.69 10.66
C ASN A 113 9.85 1.86 11.16
N PHE A 114 8.90 1.48 10.30
CA PHE A 114 7.48 1.63 10.57
C PHE A 114 7.01 0.78 11.75
N ALA A 115 7.45 -0.48 11.85
CA ALA A 115 7.02 -1.38 12.93
C ALA A 115 7.37 -0.81 14.30
N GLN A 116 8.58 -0.26 14.49
CA GLN A 116 8.96 0.36 15.76
C GLN A 116 8.08 1.56 16.12
N PHE A 117 7.87 2.47 15.16
CA PHE A 117 7.00 3.64 15.36
C PHE A 117 5.56 3.22 15.66
N ALA A 118 5.03 2.28 14.88
CA ALA A 118 3.66 1.83 14.99
C ALA A 118 3.39 1.09 16.31
N ASN A 119 4.32 0.22 16.75
CA ASN A 119 4.18 -0.53 17.99
C ASN A 119 4.16 0.40 19.22
N GLU A 120 5.06 1.38 19.28
CA GLU A 120 5.14 2.31 20.42
C GLU A 120 3.95 3.28 20.46
N ASN A 121 3.32 3.54 19.31
CA ASN A 121 2.22 4.50 19.16
C ASN A 121 0.89 3.82 18.79
N GLU A 122 0.74 2.52 19.03
CA GLU A 122 -0.43 1.71 18.64
C GLU A 122 -1.74 2.36 19.10
N ALA A 123 -1.83 2.76 20.38
CA ALA A 123 -3.03 3.38 20.93
C ALA A 123 -3.38 4.73 20.27
N LEU A 124 -2.38 5.50 19.81
CA LEU A 124 -2.60 6.75 19.09
C LEU A 124 -3.08 6.48 17.66
N ILE A 125 -2.44 5.53 16.97
CA ILE A 125 -2.80 5.12 15.62
C ILE A 125 -4.23 4.58 15.61
N GLN A 126 -4.53 3.61 16.48
CA GLN A 126 -5.85 3.00 16.60
C GLN A 126 -6.96 4.04 16.83
N ARG A 127 -6.74 4.98 17.77
CA ARG A 127 -7.68 6.08 18.03
C ARG A 127 -7.90 6.95 16.80
N GLU A 128 -6.85 7.24 16.05
CA GLU A 128 -6.93 8.03 14.82
C GLU A 128 -7.65 7.27 13.70
N LEU A 129 -7.43 5.95 13.57
CA LEU A 129 -8.16 5.09 12.63
C LEU A 129 -9.66 5.06 12.94
N GLU A 130 -10.05 4.92 14.21
CA GLU A 130 -11.47 4.96 14.61
C GLU A 130 -12.10 6.33 14.36
N LYS A 131 -11.36 7.41 14.64
CA LYS A 131 -11.81 8.77 14.33
C LYS A 131 -11.98 8.95 12.82
N TRP A 132 -11.05 8.42 12.03
CA TRP A 132 -11.11 8.46 10.58
C TRP A 132 -12.31 7.66 10.05
N GLN A 133 -12.54 6.46 10.59
CA GLN A 133 -13.73 5.65 10.31
C GLN A 133 -15.01 6.41 10.59
N LYS A 134 -15.15 7.01 11.77
CA LYS A 134 -16.35 7.79 12.14
C LYS A 134 -16.57 8.95 11.18
N GLY A 135 -15.50 9.67 10.83
CA GLY A 135 -15.57 10.79 9.87
C GLY A 135 -16.02 10.35 8.47
N ASP A 136 -15.38 9.33 7.90
CA ASP A 136 -15.71 8.83 6.56
C ASP A 136 -17.07 8.09 6.54
N GLY A 137 -17.41 7.33 7.58
CA GLY A 137 -18.64 6.55 7.69
C GLY A 137 -19.89 7.43 7.77
N VAL A 138 -19.85 8.49 8.57
CA VAL A 138 -20.97 9.43 8.74
C VAL A 138 -21.13 10.34 7.52
N ILE A 139 -20.02 10.79 6.91
CA ILE A 139 -20.08 11.83 5.86
C ILE A 139 -20.20 11.23 4.46
N ARG A 140 -19.64 10.05 4.20
CA ARG A 140 -19.49 9.50 2.83
C ARG A 140 -20.25 8.22 2.57
N PHE A 141 -21.00 7.70 3.55
CA PHE A 141 -21.67 6.39 3.46
C PHE A 141 -20.72 5.29 2.95
N ALA A 142 -19.44 5.36 3.33
CA ALA A 142 -18.40 4.47 2.81
C ALA A 142 -18.70 2.98 3.08
N TRP A 143 -19.31 2.69 4.23
CA TRP A 143 -19.89 1.40 4.61
C TRP A 143 -20.97 0.92 3.64
N VAL A 144 -21.95 1.76 3.29
CA VAL A 144 -23.01 1.39 2.32
C VAL A 144 -22.43 0.96 0.98
N LYS A 145 -21.45 1.69 0.44
CA LYS A 145 -20.81 1.34 -0.84
C LYS A 145 -19.96 0.07 -0.78
N GLY A 146 -19.33 -0.22 0.36
CA GLY A 146 -18.57 -1.45 0.54
C GLY A 146 -19.46 -2.67 0.76
N LEU A 147 -20.66 -2.48 1.33
CA LEU A 147 -21.62 -3.52 1.66
C LEU A 147 -22.67 -3.78 0.57
N SER A 148 -22.85 -2.86 -0.37
CA SER A 148 -23.83 -3.00 -1.47
C SER A 148 -23.37 -3.89 -2.62
N GLY A 149 -22.22 -4.55 -2.49
CA GLY A 149 -21.61 -5.38 -3.53
C GLY A 149 -22.01 -6.85 -3.44
N SER A 150 -21.74 -7.60 -4.50
CA SER A 150 -21.86 -9.05 -4.51
C SER A 150 -20.51 -9.70 -4.24
N ALA A 151 -20.48 -10.73 -3.40
CA ALA A 151 -19.30 -11.55 -3.21
C ALA A 151 -18.96 -12.39 -4.44
N ASP A 152 -19.96 -12.65 -5.27
CA ASP A 152 -19.86 -13.39 -6.53
C ASP A 152 -20.00 -12.43 -7.72
N ASN A 153 -19.15 -12.61 -8.72
CA ASN A 153 -19.24 -11.92 -10.01
C ASN A 153 -19.36 -12.92 -11.14
N GLU A 154 -19.90 -12.49 -12.29
CA GLU A 154 -19.75 -13.24 -13.53
C GLU A 154 -18.26 -13.48 -13.81
N PRO A 155 -17.84 -14.66 -14.34
CA PRO A 155 -16.42 -14.95 -14.57
C PRO A 155 -15.70 -13.90 -15.41
N SER A 156 -16.37 -13.38 -16.45
CA SER A 156 -15.84 -12.30 -17.30
C SER A 156 -15.67 -10.99 -16.52
N LYS A 157 -16.56 -10.70 -15.59
CA LYS A 157 -16.48 -9.51 -14.74
C LYS A 157 -15.36 -9.64 -13.71
N MET A 158 -15.23 -10.80 -13.08
CA MET A 158 -14.12 -11.09 -12.17
C MET A 158 -12.77 -10.95 -12.89
N LYS A 159 -12.68 -11.46 -14.13
CA LYS A 159 -11.50 -11.26 -14.97
C LYS A 159 -11.18 -9.78 -15.19
N GLU A 160 -12.18 -8.97 -15.57
CA GLU A 160 -12.01 -7.53 -15.76
C GLU A 160 -11.49 -6.82 -14.50
N ILE A 161 -11.97 -7.24 -13.32
CA ILE A 161 -11.47 -6.73 -12.03
C ILE A 161 -9.99 -7.10 -11.85
N MET A 162 -9.62 -8.36 -12.08
CA MET A 162 -8.23 -8.80 -11.94
C MET A 162 -7.29 -8.12 -12.94
N ASP A 163 -7.73 -7.94 -14.19
CA ASP A 163 -6.97 -7.22 -15.22
C ASP A 163 -6.70 -5.76 -14.77
N LYS A 164 -7.69 -5.09 -14.17
CA LYS A 164 -7.54 -3.72 -13.64
C LYS A 164 -6.60 -3.63 -12.45
N ILE A 165 -6.65 -4.61 -11.54
CA ILE A 165 -5.72 -4.66 -10.42
C ILE A 165 -4.30 -4.93 -10.94
N TYR A 166 -4.14 -5.84 -11.91
CA TYR A 166 -2.85 -6.10 -12.55
C TYR A 166 -2.30 -4.83 -13.22
N GLU A 167 -3.13 -4.06 -13.93
CA GLU A 167 -2.72 -2.79 -14.52
C GLU A 167 -2.25 -1.80 -13.44
N ASP A 168 -2.99 -1.66 -12.33
CA ASP A 168 -2.62 -0.78 -11.23
C ASP A 168 -1.30 -1.20 -10.54
N VAL A 169 -1.12 -2.50 -10.29
CA VAL A 169 0.03 -3.04 -9.55
C VAL A 169 1.27 -3.17 -10.43
N GLU A 170 1.16 -3.74 -11.62
CA GLU A 170 2.31 -4.13 -12.44
C GLU A 170 2.64 -3.15 -13.56
N ILE A 171 1.66 -2.41 -14.07
CA ILE A 171 1.90 -1.39 -15.11
C ILE A 171 2.10 -0.02 -14.47
N ASN A 172 1.19 0.39 -13.59
CA ASN A 172 1.27 1.68 -12.89
C ASN A 172 2.20 1.66 -11.68
N LYS A 173 2.72 0.47 -11.30
CA LYS A 173 3.68 0.27 -10.21
C LYS A 173 3.18 0.78 -8.85
N ASN A 174 1.86 0.71 -8.63
CA ASN A 174 1.25 1.11 -7.36
C ASN A 174 1.11 -0.09 -6.41
N ILE A 175 0.97 0.18 -5.11
CA ILE A 175 0.36 -0.77 -4.17
C ILE A 175 -1.15 -0.53 -4.21
N SER A 176 -1.87 -1.50 -4.75
CA SER A 176 -3.27 -1.37 -5.06
C SER A 176 -4.13 -1.58 -3.81
N TYR A 177 -4.94 -0.58 -3.46
CA TYR A 177 -5.87 -0.69 -2.34
C TYR A 177 -7.19 -1.29 -2.82
N ASN A 178 -7.52 -2.47 -2.29
CA ASN A 178 -8.67 -3.25 -2.66
C ASN A 178 -9.60 -3.40 -1.47
N LYS A 179 -10.85 -2.98 -1.63
CA LYS A 179 -11.90 -3.33 -0.67
C LYS A 179 -12.46 -4.69 -1.04
N LEU A 180 -12.83 -5.47 -0.03
CA LEU A 180 -13.44 -6.77 -0.26
C LEU A 180 -14.95 -6.71 -0.04
N GLN A 181 -15.70 -7.27 -0.98
CA GLN A 181 -17.14 -7.45 -0.88
C GLN A 181 -17.40 -8.80 -0.21
N ILE A 182 -17.52 -8.79 1.13
CA ILE A 182 -17.79 -9.99 1.92
C ILE A 182 -19.20 -9.87 2.52
N PRO A 183 -20.11 -10.84 2.31
CA PRO A 183 -21.46 -10.76 2.84
C PRO A 183 -21.43 -10.82 4.37
N GLY A 184 -22.08 -9.86 5.02
CA GLY A 184 -22.22 -9.84 6.49
C GLY A 184 -20.99 -9.35 7.26
N ILE A 185 -19.87 -8.99 6.60
CA ILE A 185 -18.71 -8.39 7.25
C ILE A 185 -18.65 -6.90 6.93
N GLU A 186 -18.53 -6.07 7.97
CA GLU A 186 -18.67 -4.61 7.87
C GLU A 186 -17.53 -3.94 7.08
N ALA A 187 -16.29 -4.45 7.18
CA ALA A 187 -15.19 -4.01 6.31
C ALA A 187 -14.02 -4.99 6.29
N HIS A 188 -13.47 -5.25 5.12
CA HIS A 188 -12.15 -5.85 4.95
C HIS A 188 -11.41 -5.24 3.76
N ALA A 189 -10.07 -5.18 3.81
CA ALA A 189 -9.26 -4.65 2.73
C ALA A 189 -7.95 -5.43 2.55
N TRP A 190 -7.50 -5.41 1.31
CA TRP A 190 -6.19 -5.87 0.89
C TRP A 190 -5.39 -4.73 0.30
N LEU A 191 -4.08 -4.79 0.50
CA LEU A 191 -3.12 -4.12 -0.36
C LEU A 191 -2.49 -5.17 -1.27
N VAL A 192 -2.75 -5.10 -2.57
CA VAL A 192 -2.09 -5.99 -3.55
C VAL A 192 -0.75 -5.35 -3.90
N VAL A 193 0.35 -6.03 -3.56
CA VAL A 193 1.71 -5.50 -3.66
C VAL A 193 2.44 -6.01 -4.90
N HIS A 194 2.13 -7.23 -5.34
CA HIS A 194 2.66 -7.82 -6.55
C HIS A 194 1.62 -8.72 -7.23
N MET A 195 1.68 -8.82 -8.55
CA MET A 195 0.94 -9.80 -9.32
C MET A 195 1.82 -10.45 -10.38
N GLU A 196 1.74 -11.77 -10.47
CA GLU A 196 2.35 -12.56 -11.52
C GLU A 196 1.26 -13.05 -12.48
N LYS A 197 1.42 -12.75 -13.77
CA LYS A 197 0.55 -13.32 -14.81
C LYS A 197 0.95 -14.76 -15.08
N VAL A 198 -0.02 -15.66 -15.07
CA VAL A 198 0.18 -17.10 -15.33
C VAL A 198 -0.80 -17.58 -16.40
N ASP A 199 -0.62 -18.81 -16.88
CA ASP A 199 -1.56 -19.39 -17.84
C ASP A 199 -2.97 -19.46 -17.23
N GLY A 200 -3.91 -18.83 -17.91
CA GLY A 200 -5.31 -18.71 -17.47
C GLY A 200 -5.51 -17.96 -16.16
N GLY A 201 -4.69 -16.97 -15.76
CA GLY A 201 -5.02 -16.11 -14.62
C GLY A 201 -3.85 -15.36 -13.98
N TYR A 202 -3.91 -15.19 -12.65
CA TYR A 202 -2.97 -14.40 -11.86
C TYR A 202 -2.62 -15.08 -10.52
N ASN A 203 -1.38 -14.92 -10.07
CA ASN A 203 -1.01 -15.08 -8.66
C ASN A 203 -0.85 -13.68 -8.06
N LEU A 204 -1.47 -13.42 -6.92
CA LEU A 204 -1.50 -12.12 -6.26
C LEU A 204 -0.76 -12.24 -4.94
N GLU A 205 0.19 -11.35 -4.70
CA GLU A 205 0.78 -11.16 -3.38
C GLU A 205 0.07 -9.98 -2.70
N ILE A 206 -0.45 -10.23 -1.50
CA ILE A 206 -1.27 -9.28 -0.77
C ILE A 206 -0.75 -9.03 0.65
N LEU A 207 -1.02 -7.84 1.19
CA LEU A 207 -1.05 -7.58 2.62
C LEU A 207 -2.51 -7.53 3.07
N ASP A 208 -2.90 -8.46 3.92
CA ASP A 208 -4.25 -8.55 4.47
C ASP A 208 -4.37 -7.67 5.73
N SER A 209 -5.43 -6.85 5.87
CA SER A 209 -5.56 -5.98 7.04
C SER A 209 -5.66 -6.70 8.39
N ASN A 210 -6.02 -7.99 8.42
CA ASN A 210 -6.02 -8.82 9.64
C ASN A 210 -4.66 -9.43 9.96
N PHE A 211 -3.79 -9.56 8.94
CA PHE A 211 -2.44 -10.12 9.03
C PHE A 211 -1.44 -9.16 8.40
N SER A 212 -1.47 -7.92 8.88
CA SER A 212 -0.79 -6.78 8.25
C SER A 212 0.73 -6.83 8.27
N ASN A 213 1.32 -7.78 9.01
CA ASN A 213 2.75 -7.92 9.25
C ASN A 213 3.45 -8.93 8.33
N LYS A 214 2.75 -9.48 7.33
CA LYS A 214 3.30 -10.39 6.32
C LYS A 214 2.48 -10.33 5.04
N THR A 215 3.08 -10.74 3.93
CA THR A 215 2.35 -10.96 2.69
C THR A 215 1.80 -12.38 2.61
N GLU A 216 0.74 -12.55 1.81
CA GLU A 216 0.14 -13.85 1.49
C GLU A 216 -0.11 -13.97 -0.02
N MET A 217 0.02 -15.20 -0.54
CA MET A 217 -0.24 -15.48 -1.95
C MET A 217 -1.67 -15.98 -2.16
N TYR A 218 -2.39 -15.34 -3.07
CA TYR A 218 -3.71 -15.75 -3.54
C TYR A 218 -3.66 -16.09 -5.02
N ARG A 219 -4.55 -17.00 -5.43
CA ARG A 219 -4.61 -17.52 -6.79
C ARG A 219 -5.96 -17.16 -7.41
N TYR A 220 -5.92 -16.52 -8.58
CA TYR A 220 -7.07 -16.33 -9.44
C TYR A 220 -6.88 -17.08 -10.75
N ARG A 221 -7.90 -17.78 -11.23
CA ARG A 221 -7.94 -18.39 -12.56
C ARG A 221 -9.19 -17.96 -13.32
N GLU A 222 -9.07 -17.91 -14.64
CA GLU A 222 -10.19 -17.63 -15.52
C GLU A 222 -11.30 -18.67 -15.29
N GLY A 223 -12.53 -18.19 -15.12
CA GLY A 223 -13.66 -19.01 -14.66
C GLY A 223 -14.03 -18.76 -13.20
N ASP A 224 -13.09 -18.31 -12.36
CA ASP A 224 -13.38 -17.97 -10.97
C ASP A 224 -14.35 -16.78 -10.89
N THR A 225 -15.31 -16.87 -9.98
CA THR A 225 -16.35 -15.84 -9.73
C THR A 225 -16.11 -15.07 -8.43
N ASN A 226 -15.25 -15.58 -7.55
CA ASN A 226 -14.92 -15.05 -6.24
C ASN A 226 -13.58 -15.64 -5.76
N PHE A 227 -13.06 -15.11 -4.66
CA PHE A 227 -12.05 -15.76 -3.84
C PHE A 227 -12.69 -16.36 -2.57
N ASN A 228 -11.99 -17.31 -1.95
CA ASN A 228 -12.37 -17.90 -0.66
C ASN A 228 -11.37 -17.48 0.43
N TYR A 229 -11.87 -16.95 1.55
CA TYR A 229 -11.08 -16.56 2.72
C TYR A 229 -11.32 -17.56 3.86
N HIS A 230 -10.24 -18.19 4.34
CA HIS A 230 -10.26 -19.29 5.34
C HIS A 230 -11.34 -20.33 5.08
N ASP A 231 -11.58 -20.71 3.81
CA ASP A 231 -12.57 -21.71 3.38
C ASP A 231 -14.05 -21.41 3.68
N TYR A 232 -14.39 -20.31 4.36
CA TYR A 232 -15.76 -20.05 4.82
C TYR A 232 -16.41 -18.79 4.21
N PHE A 233 -15.63 -17.82 3.76
CA PHE A 233 -16.17 -16.56 3.24
C PHE A 233 -15.78 -16.36 1.79
N ARG A 234 -16.78 -16.32 0.92
CA ARG A 234 -16.63 -15.89 -0.47
C ARG A 234 -16.56 -14.38 -0.53
N PHE A 235 -15.70 -13.85 -1.39
CA PHE A 235 -15.59 -12.41 -1.59
C PHE A 235 -15.03 -12.06 -2.96
N SER A 236 -15.29 -10.82 -3.38
CA SER A 236 -14.64 -10.21 -4.52
C SER A 236 -13.89 -8.95 -4.11
N PRO A 237 -12.62 -8.78 -4.46
CA PRO A 237 -11.94 -7.50 -4.33
C PRO A 237 -12.49 -6.53 -5.37
N PHE A 238 -12.35 -5.24 -5.10
CA PHE A 238 -12.42 -4.21 -6.12
C PHE A 238 -11.46 -3.07 -5.80
N LEU A 239 -10.86 -2.53 -6.85
CA LEU A 239 -9.95 -1.40 -6.79
C LEU A 239 -10.67 -0.14 -6.30
N ASP A 240 -10.16 0.50 -5.26
CA ASP A 240 -10.71 1.74 -4.70
C ASP A 240 -9.60 2.75 -4.38
N ASN A 241 -9.98 4.00 -4.11
CA ASN A 241 -9.07 5.09 -3.69
C ASN A 241 -7.88 5.34 -4.64
N THR A 242 -8.07 5.16 -5.95
CA THR A 242 -7.06 5.52 -6.96
C THR A 242 -6.69 7.01 -6.93
N THR A 243 -7.64 7.88 -6.57
CA THR A 243 -7.39 9.32 -6.36
C THR A 243 -6.42 9.59 -5.21
N GLU A 244 -6.46 8.80 -4.12
CA GLU A 244 -5.50 8.91 -3.03
C GLU A 244 -4.11 8.53 -3.50
N MET A 245 -3.98 7.45 -4.28
CA MET A 245 -2.70 7.04 -4.86
C MET A 245 -2.12 8.09 -5.81
N LYS A 246 -2.96 8.68 -6.67
CA LYS A 246 -2.58 9.82 -7.52
C LYS A 246 -2.04 11.00 -6.70
N ARG A 247 -2.67 11.29 -5.55
CA ARG A 247 -2.20 12.35 -4.64
C ARG A 247 -0.84 11.99 -4.04
N ILE A 248 -0.65 10.76 -3.55
CA ILE A 248 0.63 10.28 -3.01
C ILE A 248 1.74 10.43 -4.06
N ASN A 249 1.50 9.95 -5.28
CA ASN A 249 2.47 10.05 -6.38
C ASN A 249 2.78 11.51 -6.75
N LYS A 250 1.79 12.40 -6.65
CA LYS A 250 2.00 13.84 -6.82
C LYS A 250 2.91 14.42 -5.73
N VAL A 251 2.69 14.08 -4.46
CA VAL A 251 3.54 14.54 -3.33
C VAL A 251 4.99 14.08 -3.54
N ILE A 252 5.19 12.80 -3.91
CA ILE A 252 6.53 12.26 -4.20
C ILE A 252 7.17 12.99 -5.38
N SER A 253 6.43 13.19 -6.47
CA SER A 253 6.92 13.88 -7.65
C SER A 253 7.26 15.35 -7.36
N GLN A 254 6.50 16.03 -6.48
CA GLN A 254 6.77 17.41 -6.05
C GLN A 254 8.09 17.51 -5.30
N LYS A 255 8.39 16.52 -4.45
CA LYS A 255 9.64 16.47 -3.70
C LYS A 255 10.82 16.07 -4.58
N CYS A 256 10.65 15.04 -5.42
CA CYS A 256 11.77 14.37 -6.08
C CYS A 256 11.98 14.77 -7.55
N ASN A 257 10.96 15.29 -8.22
CA ASN A 257 11.00 15.65 -9.64
C ASN A 257 10.25 16.97 -9.94
N PRO A 258 10.57 18.08 -9.25
CA PRO A 258 9.81 19.33 -9.37
C PRO A 258 9.77 19.88 -10.81
N ASP A 259 10.89 19.77 -11.55
CA ASP A 259 10.99 20.23 -12.94
C ASP A 259 10.08 19.46 -13.89
N LYS A 260 9.93 18.14 -13.67
CA LYS A 260 9.05 17.29 -14.47
C LYS A 260 7.60 17.71 -14.30
N LEU A 261 7.17 17.92 -13.06
CA LEU A 261 5.82 18.38 -12.77
C LEU A 261 5.53 19.77 -13.34
N ALA A 262 6.49 20.68 -13.28
CA ALA A 262 6.33 22.01 -13.87
C ALA A 262 6.11 21.93 -15.39
N LYS A 263 6.80 21.00 -16.08
CA LYS A 263 6.61 20.75 -17.51
C LYS A 263 5.26 20.11 -17.82
N GLU A 264 4.83 19.14 -17.03
CA GLU A 264 3.53 18.48 -17.18
C GLU A 264 2.36 19.44 -16.95
N ALA A 265 2.44 20.30 -15.93
CA ALA A 265 1.42 21.31 -15.66
C ALA A 265 1.29 22.31 -16.81
N LYS A 266 2.42 22.78 -17.36
CA LYS A 266 2.44 23.66 -18.54
C LYS A 266 1.82 22.97 -19.77
N LYS A 267 2.08 21.67 -19.95
CA LYS A 267 1.50 20.90 -21.06
C LYS A 267 -0.02 20.75 -20.89
N GLU A 268 -0.49 20.40 -19.69
CA GLU A 268 -1.92 20.25 -19.40
C GLU A 268 -2.68 21.58 -19.59
N GLU A 269 -2.07 22.70 -19.20
CA GLU A 269 -2.62 24.04 -19.44
C GLU A 269 -2.72 24.36 -20.94
N ALA A 270 -1.66 24.08 -21.71
CA ALA A 270 -1.66 24.25 -23.16
C ALA A 270 -2.74 23.37 -23.84
N ASP A 271 -2.86 22.10 -23.45
CA ASP A 271 -3.85 21.17 -23.99
C ASP A 271 -5.29 21.63 -23.68
N LYS A 272 -5.53 22.24 -22.51
CA LYS A 272 -6.83 22.84 -22.15
C LYS A 272 -7.17 24.04 -23.03
N ILE A 273 -6.21 24.94 -23.26
CA ILE A 273 -6.39 26.12 -24.12
C ILE A 273 -6.77 25.66 -25.54
N VAL A 274 -6.03 24.70 -26.12
CA VAL A 274 -6.33 24.17 -27.45
C VAL A 274 -7.74 23.54 -27.51
N LYS A 275 -8.13 22.80 -26.46
CA LYS A 275 -9.47 22.20 -26.40
C LYS A 275 -10.58 23.25 -26.33
N GLU A 276 -10.38 24.34 -25.59
CA GLU A 276 -11.34 25.45 -25.48
C GLU A 276 -11.44 26.24 -26.78
N GLU A 277 -10.34 26.47 -27.49
CA GLU A 277 -10.33 27.10 -28.82
C GLU A 277 -11.09 26.26 -29.85
N ASN A 278 -10.87 24.95 -29.88
CA ASN A 278 -11.59 24.02 -30.76
C ASN A 278 -13.10 23.92 -30.49
N LEU A 279 -13.55 24.26 -29.28
CA LEU A 279 -14.97 24.29 -28.94
C LEU A 279 -15.65 25.62 -29.32
N ARG A 280 -14.88 26.65 -29.66
CA ARG A 280 -15.38 27.99 -30.03
C ARG A 280 -15.40 28.24 -31.55
N GLY A 281 -14.71 27.41 -32.34
CA GLY A 281 -14.72 27.46 -33.80
C GLY A 281 -15.75 26.51 -34.39
#